data_AF-A0A090U423-F1
#
_entry.id   AF-A0A090U423-F1
#
_cell.length_a   1.000
_cell.length_b   1.000
_cell.length_c   1.000
_cell.angle_alpha   90.00
_cell.angle_beta   90.00
_cell.angle_gamma   90.00
#
_symmetry.space_group_name_H-M   'P 1'
#
loop_
_entity.id
_entity.type
_entity.pdbx_description
1 polymer ?
#
loop_
_entity_poly.entity_id
_entity_poly.type
_entity_poly.pdbx_seq_one_letter_code
_entity_poly.pdbx_strand_id
1 'polypeptide(L)' 'MHWDWAVDSDDQGYGLTEQRAKEILSKAGFAQVEVSIPFEIDAGKGPKKVLMGIGRK' A
#
# COMPACT_ATOMS: atom_id res chain seq x y z
N MET A 1 -0.24 -11.31 0.33
CA MET A 1 -0.64 -10.16 -0.51
C MET A 1 -1.55 -9.29 0.34
N HIS A 2 -1.28 -7.99 0.40
CA HIS A 2 -2.01 -6.99 1.18
C HIS A 2 -2.43 -5.86 0.25
N TRP A 3 -3.62 -5.32 0.50
CA TRP A 3 -4.23 -4.25 -0.28
C TRP A 3 -4.71 -3.16 0.67
N ASP A 4 -4.43 -1.92 0.34
CA ASP A 4 -4.94 -0.74 1.06
C ASP A 4 -5.03 0.46 0.10
N TRP A 5 -5.51 1.60 0.59
CA TRP A 5 -5.43 2.86 -0.15
C TRP A 5 -4.02 3.44 -0.10
N ALA A 6 -3.51 3.90 -1.24
CA ALA A 6 -2.26 4.63 -1.29
C ALA A 6 -2.50 6.07 -0.81
N VAL A 7 -1.73 6.51 0.18
CA VAL A 7 -1.73 7.88 0.67
C VAL A 7 -0.31 8.46 0.61
N ASP A 8 -0.22 9.77 0.44
CA ASP A 8 1.07 10.47 0.35
C ASP A 8 1.70 10.72 1.74
N SER A 9 0.89 10.65 2.81
CA SER A 9 1.33 10.74 4.20
C SER A 9 0.50 9.82 5.09
N ASP A 10 1.14 9.26 6.11
CA ASP A 10 0.49 8.44 7.14
C ASP A 10 -0.46 9.28 8.05
N ASP A 11 -0.47 10.61 7.93
CA ASP A 11 -1.32 11.52 8.71
C ASP A 11 -2.81 11.50 8.30
N GLN A 12 -3.14 10.86 7.16
CA GLN A 12 -4.51 10.88 6.65
C GLN A 12 -5.49 10.02 7.47
N GLY A 13 -5.01 9.20 8.43
CA GLY A 13 -5.83 8.37 9.31
C GLY A 13 -6.49 7.17 8.63
N TYR A 14 -6.21 6.94 7.34
CA TYR A 14 -6.60 5.79 6.55
C TYR A 14 -5.54 5.54 5.46
N GLY A 15 -5.50 4.32 4.93
CA GLY A 15 -4.52 3.94 3.92
C GLY A 15 -3.11 3.79 4.46
N LEU A 16 -2.17 3.53 3.55
CA LEU A 16 -0.75 3.39 3.83
C LEU A 16 0.08 4.11 2.77
N THR A 17 1.21 4.65 3.20
CA THR A 17 2.30 5.00 2.29
C THR A 17 3.00 3.72 1.79
N GLU A 18 3.63 3.79 0.61
CA GLU A 18 4.41 2.67 0.08
C GLU A 18 5.52 2.22 1.04
N GLN A 19 6.17 3.19 1.69
CA GLN A 19 7.20 2.93 2.68
C GLN A 19 6.63 2.18 3.88
N ARG A 20 5.48 2.61 4.42
CA ARG A 20 4.89 1.97 5.59
C ARG A 20 4.44 0.54 5.29
N ALA A 21 3.83 0.31 4.13
CA ALA A 21 3.47 -1.03 3.68
C ALA A 21 4.70 -1.94 3.56
N LYS A 22 5.81 -1.43 3.01
CA LYS A 22 7.07 -2.17 2.91
C LYS A 22 7.64 -2.54 4.28
N GLU A 23 7.64 -1.60 5.23
CA GLU A 23 8.11 -1.84 6.59
C GLU A 23 7.28 -2.90 7.31
N ILE A 24 5.95 -2.85 7.21
CA ILE A 24 5.04 -3.81 7.84
C ILE A 24 5.30 -5.22 7.29
N LEU A 25 5.38 -5.38 5.97
CA LEU A 25 5.64 -6.68 5.35
C LEU A 25 7.04 -7.19 5.70
N SER A 26 8.04 -6.32 5.78
CA SER A 26 9.40 -6.71 6.19
C SER A 26 9.42 -7.18 7.65
N LYS A 27 8.74 -6.46 8.56
CA LYS A 27 8.60 -6.84 9.98
C LYS A 27 7.78 -8.11 10.19
N ALA A 28 6.87 -8.43 9.28
CA ALA A 28 6.12 -9.69 9.28
C ALA A 28 6.98 -10.92 8.91
N GLY A 29 8.23 -10.72 8.48
CA GLY A 29 9.19 -11.79 8.19
C GLY A 29 9.20 -12.27 6.75
N PHE A 30 8.69 -11.48 5.80
CA PHE A 30 8.83 -11.77 4.38
C PHE A 30 10.24 -11.41 3.90
N ALA A 31 10.89 -12.33 3.18
CA ALA A 31 12.27 -12.16 2.69
C ALA A 31 12.34 -11.22 1.48
N GLN A 32 11.30 -11.22 0.64
CA GLN A 32 11.16 -10.29 -0.48
C GLN A 32 9.84 -9.55 -0.34
N VAL A 33 9.89 -8.22 -0.43
CA VAL A 33 8.73 -7.35 -0.33
C VAL A 33 8.70 -6.44 -1.54
N GLU A 34 7.60 -6.52 -2.28
CA GLU A 34 7.29 -5.65 -3.42
C GLU A 34 6.05 -4.83 -3.07
N VAL A 35 6.12 -3.52 -3.26
CA VAL A 35 4.99 -2.60 -3.07
C VAL A 35 4.81 -1.82 -4.36
N SER A 36 3.57 -1.68 -4.80
CA SER A 36 3.23 -0.99 -6.05
C SER A 36 1.82 -0.39 -5.99
N ILE A 37 1.52 0.48 -6.95
CA ILE A 37 0.19 1.04 -7.17
C ILE A 37 -0.32 0.52 -8.52
N PRO A 38 -1.02 -0.62 -8.57
CA PRO A 38 -1.37 -1.27 -9.83
C PRO A 38 -2.44 -0.53 -10.62
N PHE A 39 -3.33 0.23 -9.96
CA PHE A 39 -4.40 0.98 -10.60
C PHE A 39 -4.98 2.05 -9.68
N GLU A 40 -5.84 2.88 -10.27
CA GLU A 40 -6.54 3.99 -9.64
C GLU A 40 -8.04 3.82 -9.87
N ILE A 41 -8.85 4.12 -8.85
CA ILE A 41 -10.31 4.05 -8.90
C ILE A 41 -10.86 5.47 -8.72
N ASP A 42 -11.66 5.94 -9.68
CA ASP A 42 -12.50 7.12 -9.49
C ASP A 42 -13.95 6.69 -9.25
N ALA A 43 -14.42 6.90 -8.02
CA ALA A 43 -15.81 6.62 -7.62
C ALA A 43 -16.67 7.90 -7.56
N GLY A 44 -16.30 8.93 -8.33
CA GLY A 44 -17.00 10.22 -8.37
C GLY A 44 -16.64 11.16 -7.22
N LYS A 45 -15.60 10.84 -6.44
CA LYS A 45 -15.05 11.68 -5.37
C LYS A 45 -13.58 12.07 -5.62
N GLY A 46 -13.15 11.94 -6.87
CA GLY A 46 -11.77 12.07 -7.28
C GLY A 46 -11.03 10.73 -7.25
N PRO A 47 -9.95 10.64 -8.02
CA PRO A 47 -9.18 9.41 -8.13
C PRO A 47 -8.54 8.99 -6.81
N LYS A 48 -8.65 7.70 -6.50
CA LYS A 48 -7.99 7.06 -5.37
C LYS A 48 -7.08 5.94 -5.87
N LYS A 49 -5.80 6.05 -5.54
CA LYS A 49 -4.79 5.06 -5.87
C LYS A 49 -4.88 3.88 -4.90
N VAL A 50 -4.77 2.67 -5.44
CA VAL A 50 -4.77 1.44 -4.63
C VAL A 50 -3.33 0.99 -4.44
N LEU A 51 -2.93 0.75 -3.19
CA LEU A 51 -1.64 0.20 -2.83
C LEU A 51 -1.74 -1.33 -2.75
N MET A 52 -0.78 -2.02 -3.35
CA MET A 52 -0.62 -3.46 -3.29
C MET A 52 0.76 -3.82 -2.75
N GLY A 53 0.78 -4.61 -1.69
CA GLY A 53 1.99 -5.18 -1.09
C GLY A 53 2.05 -6.71 -1.25
N ILE A 54 3.14 -7.21 -1.82
CA ILE A 54 3.40 -8.64 -2.00
C ILE A 54 4.64 -9.02 -1.20
N GLY A 55 4.43 -9.80 -0.15
CA GLY A 55 5.51 -10.47 0.58
C GLY A 55 5.70 -11.90 0.08
N ARG A 56 6.95 -12.31 -0.17
CA ARG A 56 7.36 -13.68 -0.50
C ARG A 56 8.32 -14.21 0.57
N LYS A 57 8.28 -15.51 0.83
CA LYS A 57 9.22 -16.20 1.73
C LYS A 57 10.52 -16.48 1.03
#